data_AF-M3H4W2-F1
#
_entry.id   AF-M3H4W2-F1
#
_cell.length_a   1.000
_cell.length_b   1.000
_cell.length_c   1.000
_cell.angle_alpha   90.00
_cell.angle_beta   90.00
_cell.angle_gamma   90.00
#
_symmetry.space_group_name_H-M   'P 1'
#
loop_
_entity.id
_entity.type
_entity.pdbx_description
1 polymer ?
#
loop_
_entity_poly.entity_id
_entity_poly.type
_entity_poly.pdbx_seq_one_letter_code
_entity_poly.pdbx_strand_id
1 'polypeptide(L)'
;MGVIPFPVTFIVTDLLNEYFGRKGVRFTTLVGMVMIFVAYFLLVLDMSIPAAPNSPVDDHSFNVVFGNSGKVIVGSIVAYLIGQLIDIQIFHFYA
;
A
#
# COMPACT_ATOMS: atom_id res chain seq x y z
N MET A 1 -14.48 8.59 -11.29
CA MET A 1 -14.99 7.67 -10.25
C MET A 1 -14.29 7.80 -8.88
N GLY A 2 -13.29 8.68 -8.71
CA GLY A 2 -12.60 8.89 -7.42
C GLY A 2 -13.26 9.87 -6.43
N VAL A 3 -14.48 10.36 -6.72
CA VAL A 3 -15.14 11.36 -5.86
C VAL A 3 -15.76 10.74 -4.59
N ILE A 4 -16.19 9.47 -4.65
CA ILE A 4 -16.81 8.78 -3.50
C ILE A 4 -15.77 8.32 -2.45
N PRO A 5 -14.58 7.80 -2.83
CA PRO A 5 -13.55 7.43 -1.86
C PRO A 5 -13.07 8.62 -1.03
N PHE A 6 -13.02 9.82 -1.62
CA PHE A 6 -12.46 11.01 -1.00
C PHE A 6 -13.09 11.37 0.37
N PRO A 7 -14.42 11.52 0.52
CA PRO A 7 -15.03 11.81 1.81
C PRO A 7 -14.83 10.68 2.84
N VAL A 8 -14.80 9.41 2.41
CA VAL A 8 -14.55 8.27 3.31
C VAL A 8 -13.12 8.32 3.84
N THR A 9 -12.14 8.51 2.95
CA THR A 9 -10.74 8.64 3.36
C THR A 9 -10.52 9.86 4.24
N PHE A 10 -11.21 10.97 3.96
CA PHE A 10 -11.13 12.18 4.78
C PHE A 10 -11.58 11.91 6.23
N ILE A 11 -12.77 11.35 6.43
CA ILE A 11 -13.30 11.03 7.77
C ILE A 11 -12.38 10.06 8.51
N VAL A 12 -11.89 9.01 7.82
CA VAL A 12 -10.99 8.02 8.44
C VAL A 12 -9.67 8.69 8.86
N THR A 13 -9.11 9.56 8.01
CA THR A 13 -7.85 10.24 8.32
C THR A 13 -8.02 11.24 9.48
N ASP A 14 -9.17 11.92 9.55
CA ASP A 14 -9.49 12.87 10.62
C ASP A 14 -9.66 12.16 11.98
N LEU A 15 -10.43 11.06 12.00
CA LEU A 15 -10.60 10.22 13.18
C LEU A 15 -9.27 9.63 13.66
N LEU A 16 -8.42 9.19 12.72
CA LEU A 16 -7.08 8.68 13.05
C LEU A 16 -6.20 9.75 13.68
N ASN A 17 -6.21 10.98 13.16
CA ASN A 17 -5.44 12.07 13.74
C ASN A 17 -5.91 12.41 15.16
N GLU A 18 -7.23 12.40 15.40
CA GLU A 18 -7.82 12.78 16.69
C GLU A 18 -7.63 11.72 17.78
N TYR A 19 -7.79 10.43 17.44
CA TYR A 19 -7.72 9.35 18.44
C TYR A 19 -6.29 8.93 18.81
N PHE A 20 -5.35 9.01 17.87
CA PHE A 20 -4.09 8.28 18.00
C PHE A 20 -2.85 9.15 18.29
N GLY A 21 -2.93 10.47 18.07
CA GLY A 21 -1.79 11.37 18.23
C GLY A 21 -0.51 10.91 17.50
N ARG A 22 0.67 11.43 17.87
CA ARG A 22 1.96 11.08 17.20
C ARG A 22 2.28 9.58 17.20
N LYS A 23 1.84 8.82 18.22
CA LYS A 23 2.17 7.40 18.36
C LYS A 23 1.34 6.50 17.45
N GLY A 24 0.05 6.72 17.32
CA GLY A 24 -0.76 5.87 16.46
C GLY A 24 -0.76 6.28 14.98
N VAL A 25 -0.29 7.49 14.62
CA VAL A 25 0.10 7.77 13.23
C VAL A 25 1.18 6.80 12.77
N ARG A 26 2.28 6.65 13.54
CA ARG A 26 3.34 5.67 13.23
C ARG A 26 2.81 4.24 13.12
N PHE A 27 1.92 3.83 14.03
CA PHE A 27 1.30 2.51 13.99
C PHE A 27 0.44 2.32 12.73
N THR A 28 -0.42 3.30 12.41
CA THR A 28 -1.30 3.23 11.24
C THR A 28 -0.52 3.20 9.94
N THR A 29 0.58 3.96 9.84
CA THR A 29 1.43 3.92 8.65
C THR A 29 2.14 2.57 8.50
N LEU A 30 2.58 1.97 9.61
CA LEU A 30 3.18 0.63 9.60
C LEU A 30 2.15 -0.44 9.21
N VAL A 31 0.94 -0.38 9.74
CA VAL A 31 -0.17 -1.27 9.36
C VAL A 31 -0.50 -1.12 7.87
N GLY A 32 -0.64 0.11 7.37
CA GLY A 32 -0.90 0.36 5.96
C GLY A 32 0.20 -0.19 5.05
N MET A 33 1.47 -0.04 5.43
CA MET A 33 2.60 -0.63 4.70
C MET A 33 2.51 -2.16 4.67
N VAL A 34 2.23 -2.81 5.80
CA VAL A 34 2.07 -4.27 5.87
C VAL A 34 0.91 -4.73 4.99
N MET A 35 -0.22 -4.01 4.99
CA MET A 35 -1.36 -4.34 4.11
C MET A 35 -0.98 -4.25 2.63
N ILE A 36 -0.26 -3.19 2.21
CA ILE A 36 0.20 -3.03 0.83
C ILE A 36 1.16 -4.15 0.45
N PHE A 37 2.07 -4.54 1.35
CA PHE A 37 3.00 -5.64 1.14
C PHE A 37 2.26 -6.98 0.96
N VAL A 38 1.28 -7.28 1.82
CA VAL A 38 0.46 -8.50 1.72
C VAL A 38 -0.33 -8.51 0.41
N ALA A 39 -0.96 -7.40 0.04
CA ALA A 39 -1.69 -7.30 -1.22
C ALA A 39 -0.78 -7.53 -2.44
N TYR A 40 0.44 -6.99 -2.42
CA TYR A 40 1.43 -7.22 -3.47
C TYR A 40 1.87 -8.69 -3.53
N PHE A 41 2.13 -9.30 -2.38
CA PHE A 41 2.51 -10.71 -2.30
C PHE A 41 1.42 -11.61 -2.90
N LEU A 42 0.16 -11.36 -2.57
CA LEU A 42 -0.97 -12.06 -3.15
C LEU A 42 -1.06 -11.85 -4.68
N LEU A 43 -0.88 -10.62 -5.16
CA LEU A 43 -0.87 -10.36 -6.62
C LEU A 43 0.24 -11.11 -7.35
N VAL A 44 1.43 -11.23 -6.77
CA VAL A 44 2.53 -11.99 -7.38
C VAL A 44 2.23 -13.49 -7.40
N LEU A 45 1.62 -14.02 -6.34
CA LEU A 45 1.16 -15.40 -6.31
C LEU A 45 0.09 -15.65 -7.36
N ASP A 46 -0.92 -14.77 -7.47
CA ASP A 46 -2.00 -14.89 -8.44
C ASP A 46 -1.48 -14.83 -9.87
N MET A 47 -0.53 -13.93 -10.18
CA MET A 47 0.12 -13.89 -11.51
C MET A 47 0.95 -15.14 -11.84
N SER A 48 1.34 -15.93 -10.83
CA SER A 48 2.13 -17.16 -11.02
C SER A 48 1.25 -18.39 -11.22
N ILE A 49 -0.05 -18.30 -10.90
CA ILE A 49 -1.01 -19.40 -11.05
C ILE A 49 -1.73 -19.23 -12.38
N PRO A 50 -1.72 -20.25 -13.27
CA PRO A 50 -2.42 -20.15 -14.55
C PRO A 50 -3.93 -20.05 -14.34
N ALA A 51 -4.59 -19.21 -15.14
CA ALA A 51 -6.02 -19.02 -15.08
C ALA A 51 -6.77 -20.34 -15.26
N ALA A 52 -7.82 -20.52 -14.46
CA ALA A 52 -8.67 -21.69 -14.55
C ALA A 52 -9.32 -21.77 -15.95
N PRO A 53 -9.52 -22.97 -16.53
CA PRO A 53 -10.08 -23.14 -17.88
C PRO A 53 -11.48 -22.52 -18.08
N ASN A 54 -12.24 -22.35 -16.99
CA ASN A 54 -13.58 -21.74 -16.98
C ASN A 54 -13.56 -20.25 -16.55
N SER A 55 -12.38 -19.63 -16.44
CA SER A 55 -12.26 -18.23 -16.06
C SER A 55 -12.68 -17.32 -17.22
N PRO A 56 -13.51 -16.28 -16.97
CA PRO A 56 -13.81 -15.25 -17.97
C PRO A 56 -12.63 -14.30 -18.24
N VAL A 57 -11.55 -14.39 -17.45
CA VAL A 57 -10.34 -13.57 -17.58
C VAL A 57 -9.15 -14.48 -17.85
N ASP A 58 -8.39 -14.19 -18.90
CA ASP A 58 -7.17 -14.90 -19.26
C ASP A 58 -5.92 -14.30 -18.58
N ASP A 59 -4.84 -15.08 -18.55
CA ASP A 59 -3.56 -14.68 -17.96
C ASP A 59 -2.98 -13.42 -18.62
N HIS A 60 -3.26 -13.22 -19.91
CA HIS A 60 -2.77 -12.06 -20.65
C HIS A 60 -3.43 -10.77 -20.19
N SER A 61 -4.77 -10.74 -20.11
CA SER A 61 -5.55 -9.60 -19.65
C SER A 61 -5.23 -9.25 -18.20
N PHE A 62 -5.04 -10.28 -17.35
CA PHE A 62 -4.62 -10.08 -15.97
C PHE A 62 -3.23 -9.41 -15.89
N ASN A 63 -2.26 -9.89 -16.67
CA ASN A 63 -0.92 -9.29 -16.73
C ASN A 63 -0.90 -7.89 -17.33
N VAL A 64 -1.77 -7.57 -18.29
CA VAL A 64 -1.86 -6.21 -18.85
C VAL A 64 -2.32 -5.20 -17.79
N VAL A 65 -3.26 -5.58 -16.94
CA VAL A 65 -3.79 -4.71 -15.88
C VAL A 65 -2.85 -4.63 -14.68
N PHE A 66 -2.31 -5.76 -14.21
CA PHE A 66 -1.55 -5.83 -12.95
C PHE A 66 -0.02 -5.87 -13.13
N GLY A 67 0.49 -6.16 -14.33
CA GLY A 67 1.92 -6.29 -14.58
C GLY A 67 2.69 -4.99 -14.36
N ASN A 68 2.06 -3.83 -14.57
CA ASN A 68 2.69 -2.54 -14.25
C ASN A 68 2.48 -2.11 -12.79
N SER A 69 1.41 -2.58 -12.14
CA SER A 69 1.09 -2.29 -10.74
C SER A 69 2.19 -2.74 -9.79
N GLY A 70 2.86 -3.85 -10.11
CA GLY A 70 3.98 -4.35 -9.30
C GLY A 70 5.14 -3.35 -9.17
N LYS A 71 5.51 -2.65 -10.25
CA LYS A 71 6.58 -1.65 -10.22
C LYS A 71 6.23 -0.45 -9.35
N VAL A 72 4.97 -0.01 -9.43
CA VAL A 72 4.47 1.12 -8.63
C VAL A 72 4.51 0.77 -7.14
N ILE A 73 4.03 -0.42 -6.77
CA ILE A 73 4.00 -0.86 -5.37
C ILE A 73 5.41 -1.01 -4.80
N VAL A 74 6.32 -1.65 -5.54
CA VAL A 74 7.74 -1.76 -5.12
C VAL A 74 8.37 -0.38 -4.95
N GLY A 75 8.13 0.55 -5.88
CA GLY A 75 8.59 1.93 -5.78
C GLY A 75 8.05 2.63 -4.52
N SER A 76 6.77 2.44 -4.19
CA SER A 76 6.16 3.00 -2.98
C SER A 76 6.76 2.44 -1.69
N ILE A 77 7.02 1.14 -1.62
CA ILE A 77 7.62 0.49 -0.44
C ILE A 77 9.06 1.00 -0.24
N VAL A 78 9.85 1.10 -1.31
CA VAL A 78 11.23 1.63 -1.24
C VAL A 78 11.24 3.09 -0.81
N ALA A 79 10.39 3.92 -1.42
CA ALA A 79 10.27 5.33 -1.04
C ALA A 79 9.87 5.49 0.44
N TYR A 80 8.97 4.64 0.92
CA TYR A 80 8.53 4.64 2.31
C TYR A 80 9.66 4.24 3.28
N LEU A 81 10.41 3.17 2.97
CA LEU A 81 11.56 2.74 3.78
C LEU A 81 12.61 3.84 3.88
N ILE A 82 12.94 4.49 2.76
CA ILE A 82 13.87 5.61 2.74
C ILE A 82 13.35 6.78 3.58
N GLY A 83 12.06 7.12 3.43
CA GLY A 83 11.42 8.18 4.23
C GLY A 83 11.44 7.90 5.74
N GLN A 84 11.18 6.66 6.15
CA GLN A 84 11.28 6.22 7.55
C GLN A 84 12.71 6.30 8.09
N LEU A 85 13.70 5.84 7.33
CA LEU A 85 15.11 5.92 7.74
C LEU A 85 15.57 7.37 7.93
N ILE A 86 15.16 8.26 7.02
CA ILE A 86 15.44 9.70 7.11
C ILE A 86 14.71 10.32 8.31
N ASP A 87 13.43 10.00 8.54
CA ASP A 87 12.68 10.47 9.71
C ASP A 87 13.39 10.08 11.02
N ILE A 88 13.83 8.82 11.13
CA ILE A 88 14.55 8.31 12.30
C ILE A 88 15.88 9.04 12.50
N GLN A 89 16.68 9.21 11.43
CA GLN A 89 17.96 9.91 11.52
C GLN A 89 17.80 11.37 11.94
N ILE A 90 16.82 12.08 11.39
CA ILE A 90 16.54 13.47 11.74
C ILE A 90 16.06 13.54 13.20
N PHE A 91 15.13 12.68 13.62
CA PHE A 91 14.65 12.69 15.01
C PHE A 91 15.74 12.35 16.03
N HIS A 92 16.69 11.48 15.70
CA HIS A 92 17.79 11.14 16.60
C HIS A 92 18.88 12.23 16.66
N PHE A 93 18.95 13.10 15.64
CA PHE A 93 19.91 14.20 15.60
C PHE A 93 19.40 15.46 16.31
N TYR A 94 18.08 15.66 16.37
CA TYR A 94 17.43 16.83 17.00
C TYR A 94 16.82 16.57 18.39
N ALA A 95 16.87 15.34 18.91
CA ALA A 95 16.44 14.96 20.27
C ALA A 95 17.65 14.63 21.15
#